data_AF-A0AA92VB04-F1
#
_entry.id   AF-A0AA92VB04-F1
#
_cell.length_a   1.000
_cell.length_b   1.000
_cell.length_c   1.000
_cell.angle_alpha   90.00
_cell.angle_beta   90.00
_cell.angle_gamma   90.00
#
_symmetry.space_group_name_H-M   'P 1'
#
loop_
_entity.id
_entity.type
_entity.pdbx_description
1 polymer ?
#
loop_
_entity_poly.entity_id
_entity_poly.type
_entity_poly.pdbx_seq_one_letter_code
_entity_poly.pdbx_strand_id
1 'polypeptide(L)'
;MKVYIANPLYDAVFKRIMKEERITKTFLSAILQREVVSIKICQDGFRNIKSNSISIFKMGFVASIKNNENSNELTNIRLYKTWVDTDVLEPRQHLAWQRYIEEKNSDGIGDESLPTISVFLLAHRIGDFETPVACPAPGNIIVQLPIISKTQNSSQKKVLSIFDQARTCREDKHLLKVDYTPYDGDTDMEYMIKMLLSMASDPDMQYQMNIEDEFISLLEKKDTEILRLDHLIEQSKLKEE
;
A
#
# COMPACT_ATOMS: atom_id res chain seq x y z
N MET A 1 5.26 -22.47 12.60
CA MET A 1 6.13 -23.04 11.54
C MET A 1 6.63 -21.87 10.72
N LYS A 2 7.94 -21.70 10.51
CA LYS A 2 8.45 -20.57 9.73
C LYS A 2 8.42 -20.90 8.24
N VAL A 3 7.85 -19.99 7.45
CA VAL A 3 7.76 -20.10 5.99
C VAL A 3 8.32 -18.85 5.32
N TYR A 4 8.77 -19.00 4.07
CA TYR A 4 9.24 -17.90 3.24
C TYR A 4 8.16 -17.59 2.21
N ILE A 5 7.65 -16.37 2.24
CA ILE A 5 6.56 -15.93 1.35
C ILE A 5 7.07 -14.81 0.44
N ALA A 6 6.46 -14.67 -0.74
CA ALA A 6 6.75 -13.53 -1.62
C ALA A 6 6.40 -12.23 -0.89
N ASN A 7 7.26 -11.22 -1.00
CA ASN A 7 7.09 -9.95 -0.33
C ASN A 7 5.92 -9.18 -0.96
N PRO A 8 4.80 -9.02 -0.23
CA PRO A 8 3.57 -8.44 -0.77
C PRO A 8 3.65 -6.93 -0.95
N LEU A 9 4.77 -6.28 -0.61
CA LEU A 9 4.98 -4.91 -1.04
C LEU A 9 5.29 -4.80 -2.53
N TYR A 10 5.86 -5.81 -3.20
CA TYR A 10 6.12 -5.74 -4.64
C TYR A 10 4.79 -5.65 -5.40
N ASP A 11 4.70 -4.79 -6.41
CA ASP A 11 3.43 -4.51 -7.07
C ASP A 11 2.88 -5.75 -7.79
N ALA A 12 3.73 -6.59 -8.37
CA ALA A 12 3.31 -7.84 -8.99
C ALA A 12 2.65 -8.78 -7.97
N VAL A 13 3.27 -8.93 -6.80
CA VAL A 13 2.74 -9.74 -5.69
C VAL A 13 1.46 -9.11 -5.15
N PHE A 14 1.49 -7.81 -4.86
CA PHE A 14 0.36 -7.04 -4.32
C PHE A 14 -0.85 -7.08 -5.25
N LYS A 15 -0.64 -6.86 -6.55
CA LYS A 15 -1.68 -6.94 -7.58
C LYS A 15 -2.31 -8.33 -7.62
N ARG A 16 -1.50 -9.38 -7.55
CA ARG A 16 -2.00 -10.76 -7.60
C ARG A 16 -2.86 -11.12 -6.39
N ILE A 17 -2.45 -10.72 -5.17
CA ILE A 17 -3.28 -10.94 -3.97
C ILE A 17 -4.55 -10.08 -3.99
N MET A 18 -4.47 -8.83 -4.47
CA MET A 18 -5.63 -7.92 -4.47
C MET A 18 -6.63 -8.23 -5.59
N LYS A 19 -6.25 -9.06 -6.58
CA LYS A 19 -7.16 -9.61 -7.60
C LYS A 19 -8.03 -10.75 -7.10
N GLU A 20 -7.59 -11.42 -6.03
CA GLU A 20 -8.33 -12.50 -5.43
C GLU A 20 -9.41 -11.94 -4.51
N GLU A 21 -10.68 -12.09 -4.90
CA GLU A 21 -11.82 -11.51 -4.18
C GLU A 21 -11.81 -11.91 -2.70
N ARG A 22 -11.53 -13.19 -2.41
CA ARG A 22 -11.49 -13.69 -1.04
C ARG A 22 -10.51 -12.90 -0.17
N ILE A 23 -9.27 -12.76 -0.64
CA ILE A 23 -8.20 -12.07 0.09
C ILE A 23 -8.51 -10.59 0.21
N THR A 24 -8.96 -9.96 -0.88
CA THR A 24 -9.23 -8.53 -0.91
C THR A 24 -10.38 -8.15 0.02
N LYS A 25 -11.41 -8.99 0.15
CA LYS A 25 -12.48 -8.77 1.14
C LYS A 25 -11.96 -8.84 2.55
N THR A 26 -11.15 -9.84 2.89
CA THR A 26 -10.52 -9.96 4.21
C THR A 26 -9.65 -8.72 4.50
N PHE A 27 -8.87 -8.29 3.51
CA PHE A 27 -8.01 -7.12 3.58
C PHE A 27 -8.78 -5.81 3.81
N LEU A 28 -9.73 -5.50 2.92
CA LEU A 28 -10.51 -4.29 3.00
C LEU A 28 -11.42 -4.29 4.24
N SER A 29 -11.97 -5.45 4.64
CA SER A 29 -12.78 -5.52 5.86
C SER A 29 -11.96 -5.18 7.12
N ALA A 30 -10.71 -5.66 7.19
CA ALA A 30 -9.81 -5.32 8.28
C ALA A 30 -9.41 -3.83 8.25
N ILE A 31 -9.19 -3.22 7.09
CA ILE A 31 -8.85 -1.80 7.03
C ILE A 31 -10.05 -0.91 7.37
N LEU A 32 -11.21 -1.19 6.75
CA LEU A 32 -12.44 -0.40 6.89
C LEU A 32 -13.14 -0.61 8.24
N GLN A 33 -12.82 -1.69 8.95
CA GLN A 33 -13.52 -2.10 10.17
C GLN A 33 -15.02 -2.36 9.93
N ARG A 34 -15.35 -2.83 8.72
CA ARG A 34 -16.70 -3.09 8.24
C ARG A 34 -16.67 -4.33 7.35
N GLU A 35 -17.74 -5.12 7.37
CA GLU A 35 -17.82 -6.35 6.56
C GLU A 35 -17.96 -5.99 5.07
N VAL A 36 -16.98 -6.38 4.25
CA VAL A 36 -17.04 -6.28 2.79
C VAL A 36 -17.60 -7.59 2.25
N VAL A 37 -18.79 -7.54 1.64
CA VAL A 37 -19.55 -8.70 1.18
C VAL A 37 -19.07 -9.18 -0.19
N SER A 38 -18.87 -8.24 -1.12
CA SER A 38 -18.38 -8.50 -2.47
C SER A 38 -17.54 -7.34 -2.98
N ILE A 39 -16.65 -7.64 -3.93
CA ILE A 39 -15.88 -6.62 -4.64
C ILE A 39 -15.91 -6.83 -6.15
N LYS A 40 -15.91 -5.73 -6.90
CA LYS A 40 -15.69 -5.70 -8.34
C LYS A 40 -14.53 -4.75 -8.62
N ILE A 41 -13.50 -5.24 -9.29
CA ILE A 41 -12.39 -4.39 -9.74
C ILE A 41 -12.91 -3.48 -10.85
N CYS A 42 -12.81 -2.15 -10.65
CA CYS A 42 -13.14 -1.16 -11.66
C CYS A 42 -11.89 -0.56 -12.32
N GLN A 43 -10.72 -0.69 -11.69
CA GLN A 43 -9.44 -0.32 -12.27
C GLN A 43 -8.32 -1.19 -11.70
N ASP A 44 -7.43 -1.68 -12.56
CA ASP A 44 -6.42 -2.69 -12.19
C ASP A 44 -4.99 -2.16 -12.28
N GLY A 45 -4.35 -1.95 -11.12
CA GLY A 45 -2.89 -1.79 -10.98
C GLY A 45 -2.27 -0.70 -11.85
N PHE A 46 -2.87 0.48 -11.91
CA PHE A 46 -2.30 1.62 -12.62
C PHE A 46 -1.19 2.25 -11.79
N ARG A 47 0.05 2.27 -12.30
CA ARG A 47 1.13 3.08 -11.73
C ARG A 47 1.01 4.51 -12.23
N ASN A 48 0.69 5.43 -11.33
CA ASN A 48 0.91 6.85 -11.62
C ASN A 48 2.40 7.14 -11.49
N ILE A 49 3.09 7.34 -12.61
CA ILE A 49 4.44 7.90 -12.65
C ILE A 49 4.25 9.39 -13.00
N LYS A 50 4.15 10.25 -12.00
CA LYS A 50 4.22 11.71 -12.24
C LYS A 50 5.68 12.12 -12.37
N SER A 51 5.90 13.20 -13.12
CA SER A 51 7.21 13.69 -13.57
C SER A 51 8.27 13.85 -12.46
N ASN A 52 7.89 14.03 -11.18
CA ASN A 52 8.83 14.22 -10.08
C ASN A 52 8.45 13.38 -8.84
N SER A 53 9.07 12.22 -8.65
CA SER A 53 9.41 11.59 -7.33
C SER A 53 8.46 10.64 -6.57
N ILE A 54 7.23 10.31 -6.99
CA ILE A 54 6.47 9.25 -6.28
C ILE A 54 5.78 8.28 -7.24
N SER A 55 6.32 7.06 -7.34
CA SER A 55 5.64 5.94 -7.99
C SER A 55 4.59 5.36 -7.06
N ILE A 56 3.34 5.36 -7.51
CA ILE A 56 2.21 4.93 -6.67
C ILE A 56 1.39 3.91 -7.44
N PHE A 57 1.30 2.72 -6.85
CA PHE A 57 0.38 1.70 -7.29
C PHE A 57 -1.04 2.11 -6.91
N LYS A 58 -1.96 2.10 -7.89
CA LYS A 58 -3.37 2.42 -7.69
C LYS A 58 -4.25 1.25 -8.14
N MET A 59 -5.23 0.89 -7.33
CA MET A 59 -6.27 -0.05 -7.71
C MET A 59 -7.64 0.43 -7.23
N GLY A 60 -8.65 0.25 -8.08
CA GLY A 60 -10.01 0.70 -7.83
C GLY A 60 -10.97 -0.46 -7.71
N PHE A 61 -11.86 -0.40 -6.73
CA PHE A 61 -12.93 -1.36 -6.51
C PHE A 61 -14.27 -0.66 -6.37
N VAL A 62 -15.33 -1.34 -6.78
CA VAL A 62 -16.68 -1.12 -6.27
C VAL A 62 -16.96 -2.24 -5.28
N ALA A 63 -17.19 -1.88 -4.02
CA ALA A 63 -17.41 -2.83 -2.94
C ALA A 63 -18.85 -2.73 -2.43
N SER A 64 -19.42 -3.89 -2.10
CA SER A 64 -20.66 -3.98 -1.34
C SER A 64 -20.30 -4.13 0.13
N ILE A 65 -20.59 -3.09 0.92
CA ILE A 65 -20.24 -3.04 2.34
C ILE A 65 -21.52 -3.19 3.16
N LYS A 66 -21.49 -4.06 4.16
CA LYS A 66 -22.64 -4.25 5.04
C LYS A 66 -22.85 -3.02 5.92
N ASN A 67 -24.11 -2.64 6.07
CA ASN A 67 -24.52 -1.59 7.00
C ASN A 67 -25.33 -2.19 8.15
N ASN A 68 -25.54 -1.39 9.20
CA ASN A 68 -26.20 -1.82 10.45
C ASN A 68 -27.66 -2.28 10.23
N GLU A 69 -28.29 -1.93 9.11
CA GLU A 69 -29.71 -2.20 8.83
C GLU A 69 -29.97 -3.42 7.92
N ASN A 70 -29.04 -4.39 7.83
CA ASN A 70 -29.08 -5.50 6.86
C ASN A 70 -29.13 -5.07 5.39
N SER A 71 -28.93 -3.78 5.10
CA SER A 71 -28.71 -3.26 3.77
C SER A 71 -27.22 -3.28 3.44
N ASN A 72 -26.91 -3.47 2.17
CA ASN A 72 -25.56 -3.29 1.66
C ASN A 72 -25.49 -1.97 0.91
N GLU A 73 -24.45 -1.19 1.15
CA GLU A 73 -24.16 0.00 0.37
C GLU A 73 -23.05 -0.30 -0.65
N LEU A 74 -23.20 0.27 -1.85
CA LEU A 74 -22.13 0.24 -2.85
C LEU A 74 -21.21 1.43 -2.61
N THR A 75 -19.90 1.19 -2.62
CA THR A 75 -18.89 2.20 -2.33
C THR A 75 -17.70 2.02 -3.25
N ASN A 76 -17.21 3.11 -3.84
CA ASN A 76 -15.94 3.11 -4.53
C ASN A 76 -14.81 3.04 -3.51
N ILE A 77 -13.90 2.08 -3.64
CA ILE A 77 -12.68 2.01 -2.85
C ILE A 77 -11.49 2.25 -3.77
N ARG A 78 -10.68 3.26 -3.44
CA ARG A 78 -9.43 3.58 -4.14
C ARG A 78 -8.26 3.20 -3.25
N LEU A 79 -7.56 2.14 -3.61
CA LEU A 79 -6.39 1.65 -2.89
C LEU A 79 -5.12 2.20 -3.53
N TYR A 80 -4.29 2.83 -2.72
CA TYR A 80 -2.98 3.37 -3.09
C TYR A 80 -1.91 2.68 -2.27
N LYS A 81 -0.80 2.30 -2.90
CA LYS A 81 0.39 1.77 -2.22
C LYS A 81 1.64 2.49 -2.70
N THR A 82 2.50 2.88 -1.77
CA THR A 82 3.81 3.49 -2.08
C THR A 82 4.92 2.82 -1.29
N TRP A 83 6.08 2.68 -1.95
CA TRP A 83 7.33 2.22 -1.37
C TRP A 83 8.24 3.35 -0.91
N VAL A 84 8.19 4.48 -1.61
CA VAL A 84 9.21 5.53 -1.50
C VAL A 84 9.18 6.11 -0.09
N ASP A 85 10.28 5.94 0.64
CA ASP A 85 10.60 6.77 1.80
C ASP A 85 10.72 8.19 1.29
N THR A 86 9.72 9.01 1.57
CA THR A 86 9.77 10.45 1.28
C THR A 86 10.69 11.16 2.28
N ASP A 87 11.89 10.64 2.49
CA ASP A 87 12.97 11.34 3.23
C ASP A 87 13.40 12.62 2.48
N VAL A 88 13.04 12.74 1.19
CA VAL A 88 13.15 13.98 0.41
C VAL A 88 12.05 15.01 0.76
N LEU A 89 11.04 14.64 1.55
CA LEU A 89 9.99 15.56 2.03
C LEU A 89 10.18 15.84 3.52
N GLU A 90 10.93 16.90 3.78
CA GLU A 90 11.15 17.57 5.07
C GLU A 90 9.82 18.21 5.65
N PRO A 91 9.80 18.93 6.81
CA PRO A 91 8.78 18.99 7.91
C PRO A 91 7.27 19.15 7.63
N ARG A 92 6.83 19.13 6.37
CA ARG A 92 5.45 19.28 5.91
C ARG A 92 4.89 17.97 5.34
N GLN A 93 5.42 16.82 5.75
CA GLN A 93 4.95 15.51 5.26
C GLN A 93 3.43 15.36 5.35
N HIS A 94 2.82 15.81 6.46
CA HIS A 94 1.37 15.82 6.61
C HIS A 94 0.65 16.70 5.56
N LEU A 95 1.17 17.89 5.25
CA LEU A 95 0.59 18.80 4.26
C LEU A 95 0.80 18.30 2.83
N ALA A 96 1.96 17.72 2.54
CA ALA A 96 2.22 17.05 1.26
C ALA A 96 1.25 15.88 1.08
N TRP A 97 1.04 15.09 2.14
CA TRP A 97 0.04 14.02 2.15
C TRP A 97 -1.39 14.53 2.02
N GLN A 98 -1.77 15.62 2.69
CA GLN A 98 -3.10 16.23 2.54
C GLN A 98 -3.34 16.71 1.11
N ARG A 99 -2.40 17.46 0.52
CA ARG A 99 -2.47 17.90 -0.88
C ARG A 99 -2.50 16.73 -1.84
N TYR A 100 -1.74 15.68 -1.55
CA TYR A 100 -1.73 14.46 -2.34
C TYR A 100 -3.09 13.76 -2.29
N ILE A 101 -3.69 13.64 -1.10
CA ILE A 101 -5.04 13.09 -0.92
C ILE A 101 -6.06 13.91 -1.72
N GLU A 102 -6.01 15.24 -1.61
CA GLU A 102 -6.89 16.16 -2.34
C GLU A 102 -6.74 15.99 -3.86
N GLU A 103 -5.51 15.97 -4.38
CA GLU A 103 -5.23 15.78 -5.80
C GLU A 103 -5.76 14.42 -6.28
N LYS A 104 -5.54 13.34 -5.52
CA LYS A 104 -6.00 12.00 -5.90
C LYS A 104 -7.49 11.79 -5.77
N ASN A 105 -8.16 12.56 -4.92
CA ASN A 105 -9.62 12.55 -4.88
C ASN A 105 -10.23 13.14 -6.16
N SER A 106 -9.49 14.02 -6.87
CA SER A 106 -9.90 14.61 -8.15
C SER A 106 -9.66 13.74 -9.39
N ASP A 107 -8.99 12.59 -9.27
CA ASP A 107 -8.62 11.72 -10.42
C ASP A 107 -9.83 11.08 -11.16
N GLY A 108 -11.10 11.37 -10.80
CA GLY A 108 -12.29 10.94 -11.57
C GLY A 108 -12.45 9.43 -11.73
N ILE A 109 -12.14 8.65 -10.69
CA ILE A 109 -12.09 7.17 -10.78
C ILE A 109 -13.27 6.53 -10.07
N GLY A 110 -14.12 5.85 -10.84
CA GLY A 110 -15.33 5.18 -10.34
C GLY A 110 -16.61 5.93 -10.71
N ASP A 111 -17.75 5.37 -10.33
CA ASP A 111 -19.03 6.03 -10.49
C ASP A 111 -19.11 7.21 -9.50
N GLU A 112 -19.09 8.45 -9.99
CA GLU A 112 -19.11 9.67 -9.16
C GLU A 112 -20.39 9.79 -8.30
N SER A 113 -21.43 8.99 -8.60
CA SER A 113 -22.64 8.92 -7.77
C SER A 113 -22.47 8.09 -6.50
N LEU A 114 -21.44 7.25 -6.42
CA LEU A 114 -21.18 6.39 -5.26
C LEU A 114 -20.24 7.06 -4.25
N PRO A 115 -20.46 6.84 -2.93
CA PRO A 115 -19.50 7.27 -1.92
C PRO A 115 -18.12 6.67 -2.19
N THR A 116 -17.07 7.44 -1.91
CA THR A 116 -15.68 7.02 -2.18
C THR A 116 -14.86 6.95 -0.89
N ILE A 117 -14.15 5.84 -0.71
CA ILE A 117 -13.16 5.66 0.35
C ILE A 117 -11.78 5.47 -0.30
N SER A 118 -10.84 6.33 0.04
CA SER A 118 -9.44 6.24 -0.35
C SER A 118 -8.62 5.59 0.77
N VAL A 119 -7.90 4.53 0.45
CA VAL A 119 -7.01 3.80 1.37
C VAL A 119 -5.57 3.96 0.90
N PHE A 120 -4.70 4.50 1.75
CA PHE A 120 -3.28 4.71 1.48
C PHE A 120 -2.45 3.75 2.33
N LEU A 121 -1.79 2.79 1.68
CA LEU A 121 -0.83 1.88 2.28
C LEU A 121 0.57 2.44 2.12
N LEU A 122 1.19 2.81 3.23
CA LEU A 122 2.52 3.39 3.27
C LEU A 122 3.50 2.37 3.82
N ALA A 123 4.52 2.04 3.01
CA ALA A 123 5.65 1.24 3.46
C ALA A 123 6.63 2.03 4.36
N HIS A 124 6.36 3.30 4.62
CA HIS A 124 7.18 4.22 5.42
C HIS A 124 6.36 4.88 6.54
N ARG A 125 7.05 5.59 7.44
CA ARG A 125 6.42 6.42 8.47
C ARG A 125 6.23 7.85 7.97
N ILE A 126 5.11 8.46 8.33
CA ILE A 126 4.91 9.90 8.20
C ILE A 126 5.43 10.53 9.48
N GLY A 127 6.57 11.21 9.40
CA GLY A 127 7.18 12.02 10.45
C GLY A 127 7.16 11.32 11.80
N ASP A 128 6.75 12.07 12.83
CA ASP A 128 6.61 11.55 14.19
C ASP A 128 5.21 10.98 14.48
N PHE A 129 4.36 10.78 13.45
CA PHE A 129 3.03 10.23 13.66
C PHE A 129 3.13 8.77 14.15
N GLU A 130 2.65 8.54 15.36
CA GLU A 130 2.67 7.22 15.99
C GLU A 130 1.40 6.39 15.73
N THR A 131 0.43 6.96 15.02
CA THR A 131 -0.85 6.31 14.72
C THR A 131 -0.71 5.40 13.50
N PRO A 132 -0.81 4.07 13.66
CA PRO A 132 -0.58 3.14 12.56
C PRO A 132 -1.69 3.13 11.52
N VAL A 133 -2.95 3.36 11.94
CA VAL A 133 -4.09 3.52 11.04
C VAL A 133 -4.82 4.81 11.42
N ALA A 134 -4.82 5.79 10.53
CA ALA A 134 -5.38 7.11 10.77
C ALA A 134 -6.47 7.45 9.74
N CYS A 135 -7.50 8.17 10.18
CA CYS A 135 -8.58 8.67 9.32
C CYS A 135 -8.55 10.20 9.32
N PRO A 136 -7.66 10.83 8.52
CA PRO A 136 -7.43 12.28 8.58
C PRO A 136 -8.60 13.12 8.06
N ALA A 137 -9.45 12.52 7.21
CA ALA A 137 -10.63 13.16 6.63
C ALA A 137 -11.71 12.11 6.35
N PRO A 138 -12.98 12.50 6.24
CA PRO A 138 -14.06 11.59 5.85
C PRO A 138 -13.70 10.85 4.55
N GLY A 139 -13.89 9.53 4.53
CA GLY A 139 -13.57 8.71 3.37
C GLY A 139 -12.07 8.54 3.08
N ASN A 140 -11.16 8.91 3.98
CA ASN A 140 -9.71 8.71 3.79
C ASN A 140 -9.12 7.92 4.95
N ILE A 141 -8.35 6.88 4.62
CA ILE A 141 -7.66 6.01 5.58
C ILE A 141 -6.19 5.92 5.19
N ILE A 142 -5.29 6.19 6.12
CA ILE A 142 -3.85 6.00 5.98
C ILE A 142 -3.41 4.85 6.87
N VAL A 143 -2.64 3.92 6.32
CA VAL A 143 -2.05 2.78 7.01
C VAL A 143 -0.53 2.87 6.89
N GLN A 144 0.15 3.02 8.03
CA GLN A 144 1.60 3.03 8.15
C GLN A 144 2.10 1.62 8.52
N LEU A 145 2.52 0.85 7.53
CA LEU A 145 2.94 -0.55 7.71
C LEU A 145 4.11 -0.71 8.71
N PRO A 146 5.13 0.17 8.75
CA PRO A 146 6.26 0.00 9.69
C PRO A 146 5.88 0.01 11.17
N ILE A 147 4.77 0.66 11.52
CA ILE A 147 4.30 0.79 12.91
C ILE A 147 3.00 0.03 13.15
N ILE A 148 2.58 -0.86 12.23
CA ILE A 148 1.28 -1.54 12.33
C ILE A 148 1.16 -2.42 13.57
N SER A 149 2.29 -2.90 14.09
CA SER A 149 2.35 -3.62 15.37
C SER A 149 1.82 -2.82 16.56
N LYS A 150 1.86 -1.48 16.49
CA LYS A 150 1.36 -0.55 17.52
C LYS A 150 -0.17 -0.39 17.54
N THR A 151 -0.91 -0.88 16.53
CA THR A 151 -2.39 -0.72 16.54
C THR A 151 -2.97 -1.46 17.75
N GLN A 152 -4.20 -1.21 18.15
CA GLN A 152 -4.88 -2.07 19.13
C GLN A 152 -5.88 -3.03 18.48
N ASN A 153 -6.10 -2.84 17.18
CA ASN A 153 -7.06 -3.60 16.41
C ASN A 153 -6.48 -4.96 15.99
N SER A 154 -7.05 -6.05 16.49
CA SER A 154 -6.54 -7.41 16.26
C SER A 154 -6.66 -7.85 14.81
N SER A 155 -7.74 -7.48 14.10
CA SER A 155 -7.91 -7.85 12.69
C SER A 155 -6.92 -7.12 11.79
N GLN A 156 -6.71 -5.81 12.00
CA GLN A 156 -5.67 -5.05 11.31
C GLN A 156 -4.28 -5.61 11.59
N LYS A 157 -3.92 -5.87 12.85
CA LYS A 157 -2.62 -6.50 13.20
C LYS A 157 -2.42 -7.79 12.41
N LYS A 158 -3.42 -8.67 12.45
CA LYS A 158 -3.31 -10.00 11.85
C LYS A 158 -3.14 -9.90 10.34
N VAL A 159 -4.04 -9.18 9.67
CA VAL A 159 -4.02 -9.09 8.20
C VAL A 159 -2.82 -8.31 7.69
N LEU A 160 -2.44 -7.20 8.33
CA LEU A 160 -1.36 -6.35 7.85
C LEU A 160 0.04 -6.84 8.26
N SER A 161 0.14 -7.78 9.22
CA SER A 161 1.42 -8.36 9.62
C SER A 161 2.16 -9.12 8.52
N ILE A 162 1.47 -9.52 7.44
CA ILE A 162 2.13 -10.15 6.28
C ILE A 162 2.97 -9.14 5.47
N PHE A 163 2.79 -7.84 5.70
CA PHE A 163 3.54 -6.75 5.08
C PHE A 163 4.69 -6.25 5.96
N ASP A 164 4.96 -6.91 7.09
CA ASP A 164 5.98 -6.52 8.05
C ASP A 164 7.40 -6.69 7.46
N GLN A 165 7.98 -5.58 7.00
CA GLN A 165 9.30 -5.56 6.36
C GLN A 165 10.46 -5.82 7.33
N ALA A 166 10.21 -5.83 8.66
CA ALA A 166 11.23 -6.29 9.60
C ALA A 166 11.56 -7.80 9.42
N ARG A 167 10.71 -8.52 8.67
CA ARG A 167 10.84 -9.95 8.37
C ARG A 167 11.51 -10.23 7.03
N THR A 168 11.95 -9.20 6.31
CA THR A 168 12.62 -9.36 5.02
C THR A 168 13.92 -10.15 5.15
N CYS A 169 14.14 -11.08 4.23
CA CYS A 169 15.36 -11.87 4.22
C CYS A 169 16.55 -11.02 3.75
N ARG A 170 17.73 -11.22 4.36
CA ARG A 170 18.91 -10.39 4.06
C ARG A 170 19.51 -10.71 2.70
N GLU A 171 19.43 -11.97 2.30
CA GLU A 171 19.98 -12.49 1.06
C GLU A 171 19.06 -12.21 -0.13
N ASP A 172 17.75 -12.09 0.13
CA ASP A 172 16.73 -11.89 -0.90
C ASP A 172 15.55 -11.05 -0.35
N LYS A 173 15.49 -9.80 -0.81
CA LYS A 173 14.41 -8.85 -0.44
C LYS A 173 13.04 -9.21 -1.02
N HIS A 174 12.99 -10.16 -1.97
CA HIS A 174 11.74 -10.69 -2.50
C HIS A 174 11.03 -11.60 -1.51
N LEU A 175 11.70 -12.02 -0.43
CA LEU A 175 11.15 -12.99 0.52
C LEU A 175 10.99 -12.40 1.92
N LEU A 176 9.82 -12.65 2.51
CA LEU A 176 9.55 -12.40 3.93
C LEU A 176 9.52 -13.72 4.71
N LYS A 177 10.17 -13.73 5.87
CA LYS A 177 10.16 -14.86 6.80
C LYS A 177 9.03 -14.72 7.82
N VAL A 178 7.94 -15.45 7.62
CA VAL A 178 6.72 -15.35 8.44
C VAL A 178 6.54 -16.59 9.32
N ASP A 179 6.13 -16.39 10.57
CA ASP A 179 5.67 -17.49 11.42
C ASP A 179 4.19 -17.77 11.14
N TYR A 180 3.88 -19.01 10.79
CA TYR A 180 2.55 -19.47 10.37
C TYR A 180 1.59 -19.65 11.55
N THR A 181 2.10 -19.96 12.74
CA THR A 181 1.29 -20.33 13.93
C THR A 181 0.21 -19.32 14.34
N PRO A 182 0.39 -17.99 14.23
CA PRO A 182 -0.66 -17.03 14.60
C PRO A 182 -1.90 -17.06 13.67
N TYR A 183 -1.81 -17.79 12.55
CA TYR A 183 -2.86 -17.86 11.54
C TYR A 183 -3.60 -19.21 11.53
N ASP A 184 -3.19 -20.17 12.36
CA ASP A 184 -3.81 -21.49 12.45
C ASP A 184 -5.32 -21.35 12.76
N GLY A 185 -6.16 -21.99 11.93
CA GLY A 185 -7.61 -21.96 12.06
C GLY A 185 -8.30 -20.74 11.41
N ASP A 186 -7.54 -19.80 10.85
CA ASP A 186 -8.07 -18.72 10.02
C ASP A 186 -7.91 -19.07 8.55
N THR A 187 -8.98 -19.61 7.97
CA THR A 187 -8.97 -20.17 6.63
C THR A 187 -8.60 -19.14 5.56
N ASP A 188 -8.89 -17.86 5.76
CA ASP A 188 -8.58 -16.78 4.81
C ASP A 188 -7.10 -16.40 4.89
N MET A 189 -6.57 -16.24 6.11
CA MET A 189 -5.15 -15.96 6.31
C MET A 189 -4.27 -17.12 5.87
N GLU A 190 -4.67 -18.37 6.16
CA GLU A 190 -3.97 -19.55 5.69
C GLU A 190 -3.94 -19.62 4.16
N TYR A 191 -5.07 -19.29 3.50
CA TYR A 191 -5.16 -19.24 2.06
C TYR A 191 -4.25 -18.16 1.47
N MET A 192 -4.25 -16.96 2.04
CA MET A 192 -3.37 -15.87 1.63
C MET A 192 -1.88 -16.23 1.79
N ILE A 193 -1.50 -16.86 2.90
CA ILE A 193 -0.11 -17.31 3.12
C ILE A 193 0.28 -18.39 2.14
N LYS A 194 -0.58 -19.39 1.90
CA LYS A 194 -0.34 -20.43 0.88
C LYS A 194 -0.17 -19.82 -0.51
N MET A 195 -0.96 -18.80 -0.84
CA MET A 195 -0.83 -18.09 -2.10
C MET A 195 0.53 -17.37 -2.20
N LEU A 196 0.92 -16.58 -1.18
CA LEU A 196 2.21 -15.89 -1.18
C LEU A 196 3.41 -16.86 -1.15
N LEU A 197 3.27 -18.00 -0.48
CA LEU A 197 4.26 -19.09 -0.51
C LEU A 197 4.40 -19.66 -1.93
N SER A 198 3.30 -19.88 -2.64
CA SER A 198 3.35 -20.35 -4.04
C SER A 198 4.02 -19.32 -4.97
N MET A 199 3.74 -18.03 -4.75
CA MET A 199 4.35 -16.92 -5.50
C MET A 199 5.87 -16.82 -5.27
N ALA A 200 6.35 -17.17 -4.07
CA ALA A 200 7.78 -17.13 -3.76
C ALA A 200 8.62 -18.07 -4.65
N SER A 201 8.00 -19.16 -5.12
CA SER A 201 8.63 -20.17 -5.95
C SER A 201 8.22 -20.09 -7.43
N ASP A 202 7.43 -19.07 -7.81
CA ASP A 202 6.93 -18.88 -9.17
C ASP A 202 7.98 -18.10 -10.01
N PRO A 203 8.59 -18.70 -11.05
CA PRO A 203 9.62 -18.04 -11.85
C PRO A 203 9.14 -16.75 -12.52
N ASP A 204 7.88 -16.70 -12.96
CA ASP A 204 7.32 -15.50 -13.59
C ASP A 204 7.18 -14.39 -12.56
N MET A 205 6.78 -14.72 -11.33
CA MET A 205 6.71 -13.76 -10.23
C MET A 205 8.09 -13.21 -9.89
N GLN A 206 9.10 -14.08 -9.74
CA GLN A 206 10.47 -13.67 -9.47
C GLN A 206 11.00 -12.75 -10.57
N TYR A 207 10.72 -13.06 -11.84
CA TYR A 207 11.09 -12.19 -12.96
C TYR A 207 10.43 -10.81 -12.87
N GLN A 208 9.13 -10.73 -12.56
CA GLN A 208 8.45 -9.45 -12.36
C GLN A 208 9.05 -8.65 -11.20
N MET A 209 9.36 -9.30 -10.07
CA MET A 209 9.98 -8.64 -8.91
C MET A 209 11.39 -8.12 -9.23
N ASN A 210 12.17 -8.84 -10.05
CA ASN A 210 13.46 -8.36 -10.55
C ASN A 210 13.32 -7.11 -11.45
N ILE A 211 12.31 -7.08 -12.34
CA ILE A 211 12.03 -5.89 -13.15
C ILE A 211 11.66 -4.70 -12.25
N GLU A 212 10.85 -4.93 -11.23
CA GLU A 212 10.48 -3.89 -10.28
C GLU A 212 11.70 -3.31 -9.55
N ASP A 213 12.66 -4.15 -9.16
CA ASP A 213 13.91 -3.70 -8.54
C ASP A 213 14.73 -2.80 -9.47
N GLU A 214 14.83 -3.15 -10.75
CA GLU A 214 15.51 -2.32 -11.75
C GLU A 214 14.79 -0.97 -11.90
N PHE A 215 13.46 -0.99 -11.96
CA PHE A 215 12.66 0.22 -12.05
C PHE A 215 12.81 1.12 -10.82
N ILE A 216 12.79 0.55 -9.61
CA ILE A 216 12.99 1.28 -8.36
C ILE A 216 14.40 1.89 -8.34
N SER A 217 15.44 1.13 -8.70
CA SER A 217 16.81 1.64 -8.76
C SER A 217 16.96 2.81 -9.75
N LEU A 218 16.27 2.74 -10.90
CA LEU A 218 16.24 3.85 -11.86
C LEU A 218 15.55 5.08 -11.30
N LEU A 219 14.46 4.92 -10.56
CA LEU A 219 13.78 6.05 -9.90
C LEU A 219 14.66 6.70 -8.84
N GLU A 220 15.28 5.92 -7.96
CA GLU A 220 16.18 6.42 -6.90
C GLU A 220 17.36 7.22 -7.49
N LYS A 221 17.93 6.76 -8.62
CA LYS A 221 18.99 7.49 -9.33
C LYS A 221 18.50 8.84 -9.84
N LYS A 222 17.29 8.89 -10.42
CA LYS A 222 16.69 10.13 -10.93
C LYS A 222 16.36 11.09 -9.80
N ASP A 223 15.81 10.62 -8.69
CA ASP A 223 15.51 11.45 -7.51
C ASP A 223 16.80 12.03 -6.91
N THR A 224 17.89 11.25 -6.88
CA THR A 224 19.22 11.75 -6.48
C THR A 224 19.75 12.85 -7.39
N GLU A 225 19.52 12.75 -8.70
CA GLU A 225 19.93 13.76 -9.68
C GLU A 225 19.09 15.04 -9.57
N ILE A 226 17.78 14.91 -9.39
CA ILE A 226 16.87 16.02 -9.14
C ILE A 226 17.29 16.79 -7.88
N LEU A 227 17.55 16.08 -6.77
CA LEU A 227 17.98 16.71 -5.52
C LEU A 227 19.29 17.50 -5.70
N ARG A 228 20.24 16.98 -6.49
CA ARG A 228 21.49 17.71 -6.81
C ARG A 228 21.22 18.97 -7.62
N LEU A 229 20.30 18.90 -8.59
CA LEU A 229 19.92 20.06 -9.40
C LEU A 229 19.22 21.13 -8.55
N ASP A 230 18.29 20.73 -7.68
CA ASP A 230 17.59 21.65 -6.77
C ASP A 230 18.59 22.38 -5.85
N HIS A 231 19.56 21.64 -5.28
CA HIS A 231 20.62 22.23 -4.48
C HIS A 231 21.50 23.21 -5.28
N LEU A 232 21.84 22.89 -6.54
CA LEU A 232 22.57 23.82 -7.41
C LEU A 232 21.77 25.09 -7.73
N ILE A 233 20.46 24.96 -7.95
CA ILE A 233 19.55 26.08 -8.18
C ILE A 233 19.43 26.96 -6.93
N GLU A 234 19.35 26.38 -5.74
CA GLU A 234 19.36 27.14 -4.48
C GLU A 234 20.68 27.90 -4.30
N GLN A 235 21.82 27.24 -4.57
CA GLN A 235 23.13 27.90 -4.50
C GLN A 235 23.32 29.00 -5.54
N SER A 236 22.74 28.88 -6.74
CA SER A 236 22.82 29.96 -7.74
C SER A 236 21.97 31.15 -7.32
N LYS A 237 20.77 30.93 -6.78
CA LYS A 237 19.90 31.99 -6.26
C LYS A 237 20.55 32.77 -5.12
N LEU A 238 21.23 32.08 -4.20
CA LEU A 238 21.95 32.70 -3.08
C LEU A 238 23.20 33.50 -3.51
N LYS A 239 23.71 33.31 -4.73
CA LYS A 239 24.84 34.06 -5.28
C LYS A 239 24.39 35.28 -6.11
N GLU A 240 23.11 35.37 -6.44
CA GLU A 240 22.52 36.49 -7.19
C GLU A 240 21.89 37.55 -6.26
N GLU A 241 21.84 37.30 -4.95
CA GLU A 241 21.54 38.27 -3.87
C GLU A 241 22.83 38.83 -3.23
#